data_AF-A0A0G1SXU3-F1
#
_entry.id   AF-A0A0G1SXU3-F1
#
_cell.length_a   1.000
_cell.length_b   1.000
_cell.length_c   1.000
_cell.angle_alpha   90.00
_cell.angle_beta   90.00
_cell.angle_gamma   90.00
#
_symmetry.space_group_name_H-M   'P 1'
#
loop_
_entity.id
_entity.type
_entity.pdbx_description
1 polymer ?
#
loop_
_entity_poly.entity_id
_entity_poly.type
_entity_poly.pdbx_seq_one_letter_code
_entity_poly.pdbx_strand_id
1 'polypeptide(L)' 'MILETIFGSRARVRLLKFLFRNYPNAFSVKEITRHLQEDPTAVKREVADFIQIGLLIKGNKQNEKIKTKVS' A
#
# COMPACT_ATOMS: atom_id res chain seq x y z
N MET A 1 -11.48 -14.66 2.41
CA MET A 1 -12.10 -15.76 3.20
C MET A 1 -11.20 -16.17 4.37
N ILE A 2 -10.23 -17.10 4.29
CA ILE A 2 -9.46 -17.48 5.51
C ILE A 2 -8.51 -16.40 6.05
N LEU A 3 -7.73 -15.74 5.19
CA LEU A 3 -6.82 -14.67 5.64
C LEU A 3 -7.58 -13.49 6.23
N GLU A 4 -8.71 -13.10 5.65
CA GLU A 4 -9.49 -11.95 6.12
C GLU A 4 -10.04 -12.19 7.51
N THR A 5 -10.42 -13.43 7.83
CA THR A 5 -10.83 -13.84 9.17
C THR A 5 -9.67 -13.76 10.16
N ILE A 6 -8.49 -14.27 9.80
CA ILE A 6 -7.30 -14.24 10.67
C ILE A 6 -6.84 -12.81 10.94
N PHE A 7 -6.84 -11.96 9.92
CA PHE A 7 -6.37 -10.59 10.03
C PHE A 7 -7.43 -9.61 10.54
N GLY A 8 -8.70 -10.02 10.59
CA GLY A 8 -9.85 -9.19 10.99
C GLY A 8 -10.12 -7.98 10.08
N SER A 9 -9.42 -7.85 8.96
CA SER A 9 -9.52 -6.71 8.04
C SER A 9 -9.32 -7.16 6.60
N ARG A 10 -10.38 -7.00 5.80
CA ARG A 10 -10.36 -7.28 4.36
C ARG A 10 -9.45 -6.32 3.61
N ALA A 11 -9.51 -5.02 3.94
CA ALA A 11 -8.65 -4.00 3.35
C ALA A 11 -7.16 -4.30 3.59
N ARG A 12 -6.80 -4.75 4.80
CA ARG A 12 -5.43 -5.17 5.15
C ARG A 12 -4.90 -6.26 4.24
N VAL A 13 -5.66 -7.35 4.10
CA VAL A 13 -5.25 -8.51 3.28
C VAL A 13 -5.12 -8.12 1.81
N ARG A 14 -6.05 -7.30 1.30
CA ARG A 14 -6.01 -6.80 -0.08
C ARG A 14 -4.83 -5.87 -0.32
N LEU A 15 -4.56 -4.97 0.61
CA LEU A 15 -3.45 -4.03 0.55
C LEU A 15 -2.10 -4.77 0.54
N LEU A 16 -1.91 -5.74 1.45
CA LEU A 16 -0.70 -6.57 1.48
C LEU A 16 -0.50 -7.33 0.17
N LYS A 17 -1.54 -7.99 -0.33
CA LYS A 17 -1.48 -8.73 -1.61
C LYS A 17 -1.12 -7.80 -2.77
N PHE A 18 -1.72 -6.61 -2.83
CA PHE A 18 -1.45 -5.63 -3.87
C PHE A 18 -0.01 -5.13 -3.83
N LEU A 19 0.47 -4.70 -2.66
CA LEU A 19 1.84 -4.17 -2.52
C LEU A 19 2.89 -5.25 -2.79
N PHE A 20 2.68 -6.47 -2.32
CA PHE A 20 3.62 -7.58 -2.55
C PHE A 20 3.72 -7.95 -4.04
N ARG A 21 2.60 -7.95 -4.77
CA ARG A 21 2.57 -8.23 -6.22
C ARG A 21 3.20 -7.12 -7.07
N ASN A 22 3.24 -5.90 -6.56
CA ASN A 22 3.69 -4.73 -7.30
C ASN A 22 4.98 -4.11 -6.74
N TYR A 23 5.70 -4.82 -5.86
CA TYR A 23 7.01 -4.38 -5.37
C TYR A 23 8.04 -4.37 -6.51
N PRO A 24 8.96 -3.38 -6.61
CA PRO A 24 9.22 -2.26 -5.70
C PRO A 24 8.59 -0.93 -6.15
N ASN A 25 7.39 -0.96 -6.71
CA ASN A 25 6.72 0.27 -7.14
C ASN A 25 6.12 1.01 -5.95
N ALA A 26 6.20 2.34 -5.99
CA ALA A 26 5.55 3.22 -5.03
C ALA A 26 4.16 3.57 -5.54
N PHE A 27 3.19 3.66 -4.63
CA PHE A 27 1.82 4.02 -4.95
C PHE A 27 1.29 5.06 -3.99
N SER A 28 0.48 5.98 -4.49
CA SER A 28 -0.31 6.87 -3.66
C SER A 28 -1.52 6.13 -3.09
N VAL A 29 -2.03 6.59 -1.95
CA VAL A 29 -3.24 6.02 -1.34
C VAL A 29 -4.44 6.07 -2.31
N LYS A 30 -4.54 7.11 -3.14
CA LYS A 30 -5.64 7.28 -4.11
C LYS A 30 -5.59 6.24 -5.23
N GLU A 31 -4.40 5.86 -5.68
CA GLU A 31 -4.23 4.80 -6.68
C GLU A 31 -4.59 3.46 -6.06
N ILE A 32 -4.08 3.18 -4.86
CA ILE A 32 -4.37 1.95 -4.11
C ILE A 32 -5.89 1.76 -3.95
N THR A 33 -6.62 2.79 -3.51
CA THR A 33 -8.07 2.69 -3.30
C THR A 33 -8.82 2.37 -4.58
N ARG A 34 -8.40 2.96 -5.72
CA ARG A 34 -9.00 2.67 -7.04
C ARG A 34 -8.73 1.24 -7.49
N HIS A 35 -7.51 0.74 -7.31
CA HIS A 35 -7.16 -0.62 -7.68
C HIS A 35 -7.85 -1.67 -6.80
N LEU A 36 -7.97 -1.40 -5.50
CA LEU A 36 -8.56 -2.33 -4.54
C LEU A 36 -10.09 -2.31 -4.51
N GLN A 37 -10.71 -1.22 -5.00
CA GLN A 37 -12.15 -0.95 -4.88
C GLN A 37 -12.62 -1.05 -3.42
N GLU A 38 -11.81 -0.52 -2.50
CA GLU A 38 -12.06 -0.51 -1.05
C GLU A 38 -12.28 0.93 -0.56
N ASP A 39 -12.91 1.07 0.60
CA ASP A 39 -13.18 2.37 1.20
C ASP A 39 -11.86 3.16 1.46
N PRO A 40 -11.78 4.43 1.02
CA PRO A 40 -10.58 5.24 1.20
C PRO A 40 -10.13 5.42 2.66
N THR A 41 -11.07 5.43 3.60
CA THR A 41 -10.76 5.59 5.03
C THR A 41 -10.13 4.32 5.57
N ALA A 42 -10.68 3.15 5.23
CA ALA A 42 -10.11 1.87 5.59
C ALA A 42 -8.68 1.72 5.05
N VAL A 43 -8.45 2.03 3.76
CA VAL A 43 -7.09 1.94 3.18
C VAL A 43 -6.13 2.91 3.86
N LYS A 44 -6.55 4.16 4.13
CA LYS A 44 -5.71 5.14 4.85
C LYS A 44 -5.28 4.63 6.22
N ARG A 45 -6.22 4.04 6.98
CA ARG A 45 -5.95 3.47 8.30
C ARG A 45 -4.92 2.34 8.21
N GLU A 46 -5.15 1.36 7.34
CA GLU A 46 -4.21 0.23 7.20
C GLU A 46 -2.83 0.67 6.70
N VAL A 47 -2.75 1.66 5.80
CA VAL A 47 -1.47 2.24 5.38
C VAL A 47 -0.75 2.93 6.55
N ALA A 48 -1.47 3.67 7.40
CA ALA A 48 -0.89 4.30 8.58
C ALA A 48 -0.38 3.25 9.58
N ASP A 49 -1.17 2.20 9.85
CA ASP A 49 -0.79 1.08 10.71
C ASP A 49 0.49 0.41 10.20
N PHE A 50 0.57 0.17 8.88
CA PHE A 50 1.74 -0.43 8.25
C PHE A 50 3.00 0.45 8.32
N ILE A 51 2.85 1.78 8.25
CA ILE A 51 3.97 2.70 8.46
C ILE A 51 4.40 2.67 9.92
N GLN A 52 3.45 2.66 10.85
CA GLN A 52 3.73 2.65 12.29
C GLN A 52 4.53 1.41 12.72
N ILE A 53 4.23 0.24 12.14
CA ILE A 53 4.98 -1.01 12.42
C ILE A 53 6.27 -1.14 11.59
N GLY A 54 6.58 -0.16 10.72
CA GLY A 54 7.78 -0.17 9.88
C GLY A 54 7.71 -1.06 8.63
N LEU A 55 6.52 -1.57 8.28
CA LEU A 55 6.34 -2.38 7.06
C LEU A 55 6.38 -1.51 5.79
N LEU A 56 5.88 -0.29 5.87
CA LEU A 56 5.90 0.68 4.77
C LEU A 56 6.64 1.95 5.17
N ILE A 57 7.23 2.60 4.17
CA ILE A 57 7.84 3.93 4.31
C ILE A 57 7.04 4.94 3.51
N LYS A 58 6.92 6.17 4.04
CA LYS A 58 6.35 7.27 3.25
C LYS A 58 7.33 7.61 2.13
N GLY A 59 6.87 7.51 0.88
CA GLY A 59 7.62 8.00 -0.26
C GLY A 59 7.69 9.52 -0.23
N ASN A 60 8.89 10.09 -0.20
CA ASN A 60 9.08 11.51 -0.49
C ASN A 60 9.04 11.70 -2.01
N LYS A 61 8.26 12.67 -2.51
CA LYS A 61 8.14 12.99 -3.95
C LYS A 61 9.49 13.27 -4.66
N GLN A 62 10.60 13.39 -3.93
CA GLN A 62 11.95 13.51 -4.48
C GLN A 62 12.52 12.18 -5.01
N ASN A 63 12.07 11.02 -4.53
CA ASN A 63 12.67 9.72 -4.88
C ASN A 63 12.19 9.16 -6.23
N GLU A 64 11.18 9.76 -6.86
CA GLU A 64 10.68 9.35 -8.18
C GLU A 64 11.63 9.76 -9.32
N LYS A 65 12.46 10.80 -9.10
CA LYS A 65 13.41 11.30 -10.11
C LYS A 65 14.69 10.48 -10.24
N ILE A 66 14.97 9.55 -9.33
CA ILE A 66 16.21 8.77 -9.34
C ILE A 66 16.13 7.58 -10.31
N LYS A 67 14.92 7.08 -10.63
CA LYS A 67 14.75 5.94 -11.56
C LYS A 67 14.81 6.32 -13.05
N THR A 68 14.90 7.60 -13.41
CA THR A 68 14.90 8.06 -14.82
C THR A 68 16.22 8.63 -15.31
N LYS A 69 17.28 8.59 -14.50
CA LYS A 69 18.58 9.17 -14.85
C LYS A 69 19.72 8.15 -14.85
N VAL A 70 19.51 7.03 -15.54
CA VAL A 70 20.61 6.15 -15.98
C VAL A 70 20.25 5.59 -17.37
N SER A 71 20.57 6.37 -18.40
CA SER A 71 20.76 5.96 -19.80
C SER A 71 21.59 7.04 -20.48
#